data_AF-V4SYH2-F1
#
_entry.id   AF-V4SYH2-F1
#
_cell.length_a   1.000
_cell.length_b   1.000
_cell.length_c   1.000
_cell.angle_alpha   90.00
_cell.angle_beta   90.00
_cell.angle_gamma   90.00
#
_symmetry.space_group_name_H-M   'P 1'
#
loop_
_entity.id
_entity.type
_entity.pdbx_description
1 polymer ?
#
loop_
_entity_poly.entity_id
_entity_poly.type
_entity_poly.pdbx_seq_one_letter_code
_entity_poly.pdbx_strand_id
1 'polypeptide(L)'
;HHYEEAIYLFSRMLLLNIRPSEFTFGSVIPSSTALEDLNLGKQLHAWATKVGLQSNVFVGSAILDLYIKLSSIEEATRVFEDTHNPNVVSYTTMICGLLKRERFEDALKLFQEMPHRNVVSWNAMIGGYSQTGRNEEAVNLFIEMLREGLVPNHSTLPCAIIAAANIAALGMGKSFHACAVKFLGKLDVFVGNSLISFYAKCGSMEDSLLVFDKLTERNIVTWNAVICGYAQNGRGEEAIEFFKRMRINGIRPNGVTLLGLLWACNHTGLVEKGYSYFSQAKLEDPGMLKPEHYACMVDLLSRSGRFKEAKEFLYDLPFDPGIGFWKALLGGCQIHSNVELGEFAARRILALDPEDVSSYVMLSNALSVAGKWDNVSNIRREMKEKGMTRVPGCSWIEIKSKVHVFVTGDRNHHMNDEIYAIIEFIYISLDLSAIL
;
A
#
# COMPACT_ATOMS: atom_id res chain seq x y z
N HIS A 1 31.07 1.72 -7.01
CA HIS A 1 32.09 0.79 -7.56
C HIS A 1 31.73 0.19 -8.93
N HIS A 2 30.93 -0.88 -9.05
CA HIS A 2 30.72 -1.52 -10.37
C HIS A 2 30.09 -0.60 -11.45
N TYR A 3 29.14 0.28 -11.08
CA TYR A 3 28.48 1.19 -12.02
C TYR A 3 29.38 2.35 -12.49
N GLU A 4 30.19 2.89 -11.58
CA GLU A 4 31.19 3.92 -11.90
C GLU A 4 32.29 3.38 -12.81
N GLU A 5 32.70 2.12 -12.59
CA GLU A 5 33.65 1.43 -13.45
C GLU A 5 33.11 1.21 -14.86
N ALA A 6 31.84 0.85 -15.01
CA ALA A 6 31.20 0.73 -16.32
C ALA A 6 31.20 2.07 -17.10
N ILE A 7 30.97 3.19 -16.41
CA ILE A 7 31.02 4.54 -17.01
C ILE A 7 32.46 4.92 -17.39
N TYR A 8 33.43 4.58 -16.54
CA TYR A 8 34.84 4.78 -16.83
C TYR A 8 35.29 4.00 -18.08
N LEU A 9 34.90 2.72 -18.18
CA LEU A 9 35.20 1.87 -19.33
C LEU A 9 34.54 2.39 -20.62
N PHE A 10 33.29 2.86 -20.53
CA PHE A 10 32.62 3.51 -21.65
C PHE A 10 33.35 4.78 -22.10
N SER A 11 33.80 5.61 -21.15
CA SER A 11 34.56 6.82 -21.45
C SER A 11 35.90 6.50 -22.13
N ARG A 12 36.60 5.47 -21.66
CA ARG A 12 37.84 4.97 -22.27
C ARG A 12 37.60 4.39 -23.67
N MET A 13 36.50 3.68 -23.89
CA MET A 13 36.10 3.18 -25.21
C MET A 13 35.93 4.32 -26.22
N LEU A 14 35.26 5.40 -25.82
CA LEU A 14 35.10 6.61 -26.64
C LEU A 14 36.43 7.28 -26.95
N LEU A 15 37.33 7.41 -25.96
CA LEU A 15 38.68 7.97 -26.15
C LEU A 15 39.54 7.15 -27.12
N LEU A 16 39.34 5.84 -27.17
CA LEU A 16 40.00 4.94 -28.11
C LEU A 16 39.32 4.89 -29.49
N ASN A 17 38.34 5.76 -29.76
CA ASN A 17 37.56 5.80 -30.99
C ASN A 17 36.84 4.48 -31.33
N ILE A 18 36.52 3.68 -30.32
CA ILE A 18 35.76 2.44 -30.52
C ILE A 18 34.26 2.81 -30.51
N ARG A 19 33.54 2.44 -31.57
CA ARG A 19 32.12 2.76 -31.74
C ARG A 19 31.25 1.94 -30.78
N PRO A 20 30.43 2.58 -29.91
CA PRO A 20 29.47 1.87 -29.06
C PRO A 20 28.43 1.08 -29.87
N SER A 21 28.07 -0.10 -29.39
CA SER A 21 26.99 -0.92 -29.96
C SER A 21 25.74 -0.89 -29.07
N GLU A 22 24.65 -1.51 -29.54
CA GLU A 22 23.44 -1.71 -28.75
C GLU A 22 23.71 -2.43 -27.42
N PHE A 23 24.64 -3.39 -27.41
CA PHE A 23 25.06 -4.11 -26.21
C PHE A 23 25.85 -3.22 -25.24
N THR A 24 26.66 -2.29 -25.77
CA THR A 24 27.37 -1.29 -24.95
C THR A 24 26.36 -0.40 -24.22
N PHE A 25 25.33 0.07 -24.92
CA PHE A 25 24.30 0.91 -24.30
C PHE A 25 23.45 0.13 -23.31
N GLY A 26 23.09 -1.12 -23.62
CA GLY A 26 22.37 -2.00 -22.70
C GLY A 26 23.09 -2.26 -21.37
N SER A 27 24.43 -2.20 -21.34
CA SER A 27 25.21 -2.39 -20.11
C SER A 27 25.53 -1.09 -19.35
N VAL A 28 25.72 0.04 -20.05
CA VAL A 28 26.12 1.30 -19.41
C VAL A 28 24.92 2.14 -18.93
N ILE A 29 23.77 2.10 -19.61
CA ILE A 29 22.59 2.88 -19.24
C ILE A 29 22.09 2.56 -17.81
N PRO A 30 22.04 1.28 -17.36
CA PRO A 30 21.68 0.96 -15.98
C PRO A 30 22.54 1.64 -14.92
N SER A 31 23.80 1.97 -15.22
CA SER A 31 24.68 2.69 -14.29
C SER A 31 24.15 4.09 -13.96
N SER A 32 23.55 4.79 -14.93
CA SER A 32 22.96 6.12 -14.67
C SER A 32 21.72 6.02 -13.80
N THR A 33 20.90 4.98 -13.97
CA THR A 33 19.77 4.70 -13.08
C THR A 33 20.24 4.39 -11.66
N ALA A 34 21.25 3.54 -11.51
CA ALA A 34 21.77 3.13 -10.20
C ALA A 34 22.47 4.26 -9.43
N LEU A 35 23.02 5.24 -10.14
CA LEU A 35 23.63 6.45 -9.56
C LEU A 35 22.65 7.61 -9.42
N GLU A 36 21.40 7.44 -9.84
CA GLU A 36 20.37 8.50 -9.86
C GLU A 36 20.79 9.77 -10.64
N ASP A 37 21.69 9.62 -11.63
CA ASP A 37 22.26 10.74 -12.38
C ASP A 37 21.57 10.91 -13.74
N LEU A 38 20.59 11.83 -13.79
CA LEU A 38 19.86 12.18 -15.00
C LEU A 38 20.72 12.86 -16.07
N ASN A 39 21.78 13.58 -15.67
CA ASN A 39 22.65 14.26 -16.63
C ASN A 39 23.50 13.25 -17.39
N LEU A 40 24.05 12.27 -16.69
CA LEU A 40 24.71 11.14 -17.31
C LEU A 40 23.76 10.40 -18.26
N GLY A 41 22.52 10.16 -17.83
CA GLY A 41 21.52 9.49 -18.66
C GLY A 41 21.23 10.24 -19.97
N LYS A 42 21.09 11.56 -19.90
CA LYS A 42 20.93 12.42 -21.08
C LYS A 42 22.16 12.39 -21.99
N GLN A 43 23.37 12.33 -21.45
CA GLN A 43 24.60 12.19 -22.24
C GLN A 43 24.66 10.86 -22.97
N LEU A 44 24.31 9.76 -22.30
CA LEU A 44 24.26 8.42 -22.89
C LEU A 44 23.20 8.35 -24.01
N HIS A 45 22.02 8.94 -23.78
CA HIS A 45 20.99 9.06 -24.81
C HIS A 45 21.48 9.87 -26.03
N ALA A 46 22.06 11.05 -25.81
CA ALA A 46 22.61 11.87 -26.90
C ALA A 46 23.69 11.12 -27.72
N TRP A 47 24.52 10.32 -27.05
CA TRP A 47 25.49 9.46 -27.71
C TRP A 47 24.84 8.35 -28.52
N ALA A 48 23.81 7.68 -28.00
CA ALA A 48 23.05 6.69 -28.75
C ALA A 48 22.47 7.28 -30.04
N THR A 49 21.90 8.48 -29.97
CA THR A 49 21.41 9.23 -31.14
C THR A 49 22.52 9.57 -32.12
N LYS A 50 23.67 10.06 -31.64
CA LYS A 50 24.83 10.40 -32.48
C LYS A 50 25.38 9.19 -33.23
N VAL A 51 25.31 8.00 -32.64
CA VAL A 51 25.81 6.74 -33.23
C VAL A 51 24.76 6.11 -34.15
N GLY A 52 23.55 6.67 -34.24
CA GLY A 52 22.47 6.20 -35.11
C GLY A 52 21.63 5.07 -34.51
N LEU A 53 21.61 4.94 -33.18
CA LEU A 53 20.90 3.88 -32.46
C LEU A 53 19.59 4.37 -31.80
N GLN A 54 19.13 5.58 -32.11
CA GLN A 54 17.91 6.16 -31.52
C GLN A 54 16.64 5.34 -31.80
N SER A 55 16.55 4.70 -32.97
CA SER A 55 15.38 3.90 -33.36
C SER A 55 15.49 2.42 -32.97
N ASN A 56 16.62 2.00 -32.38
CA ASN A 56 16.85 0.62 -32.01
C ASN A 56 16.04 0.24 -30.77
N VAL A 57 15.24 -0.83 -30.85
CA VAL A 57 14.31 -1.21 -29.78
C VAL A 57 14.99 -1.59 -28.45
N PHE A 58 16.20 -2.17 -28.48
CA PHE A 58 16.92 -2.56 -27.27
C PHE A 58 17.50 -1.35 -26.55
N VAL A 59 18.10 -0.43 -27.31
CA VAL A 59 18.63 0.84 -26.79
C VAL A 59 17.48 1.74 -26.32
N GLY A 60 16.44 1.89 -27.14
CA GLY A 60 15.23 2.65 -26.81
C GLY A 60 14.56 2.15 -25.54
N SER A 61 14.40 0.83 -25.37
CA SER A 61 13.82 0.26 -24.14
C SER A 61 14.67 0.52 -22.89
N ALA A 62 16.00 0.51 -23.01
CA ALA A 62 16.90 0.82 -21.90
C ALA A 62 16.87 2.31 -21.53
N ILE A 63 16.86 3.20 -22.52
CA ILE A 63 16.74 4.66 -22.31
C ILE A 63 15.36 5.02 -21.75
N LEU A 64 14.31 4.32 -22.19
CA LEU A 64 12.95 4.48 -21.68
C LEU A 64 12.88 4.11 -20.18
N ASP A 65 13.42 2.95 -19.79
CA ASP A 65 13.49 2.52 -18.38
C ASP A 65 14.27 3.53 -17.52
N LEU A 66 15.38 4.04 -18.04
CA LEU A 66 16.17 5.11 -17.41
C LEU A 66 15.32 6.34 -17.12
N TYR A 67 14.66 6.92 -18.13
CA TYR A 67 13.88 8.15 -17.93
C TYR A 67 12.70 7.95 -17.00
N ILE A 68 12.03 6.79 -17.07
CA ILE A 68 10.91 6.48 -16.17
C ILE A 68 11.38 6.36 -14.73
N LYS A 69 12.49 5.67 -14.46
CA LYS A 69 13.04 5.54 -13.10
C LYS A 69 13.54 6.88 -12.56
N LEU A 70 14.12 7.72 -13.43
CA LEU A 70 14.51 9.09 -13.09
C LEU A 70 13.38 10.10 -13.24
N SER A 71 12.13 9.63 -13.26
CA SER A 71 10.96 10.48 -13.08
C SER A 71 10.70 11.51 -14.19
N SER A 72 11.28 11.34 -15.38
CA SER A 72 11.14 12.23 -16.55
C SER A 72 10.28 11.59 -17.65
N ILE A 73 8.96 11.72 -17.51
CA ILE A 73 8.00 11.03 -18.40
C ILE A 73 7.94 11.64 -19.80
N GLU A 74 8.23 12.93 -19.94
CA GLU A 74 8.22 13.63 -21.23
C GLU A 74 9.33 13.12 -22.15
N GLU A 75 10.55 12.97 -21.62
CA GLU A 75 11.67 12.40 -22.36
C GLU A 75 11.45 10.91 -22.65
N ALA A 76 10.86 10.17 -21.71
CA ALA A 76 10.45 8.78 -21.92
C ALA A 76 9.45 8.66 -23.09
N THR A 77 8.47 9.57 -23.16
CA THR A 77 7.48 9.59 -24.25
C THR A 77 8.14 9.81 -25.61
N ARG A 78 9.08 10.76 -25.71
CA ARG A 78 9.82 11.01 -26.95
C ARG A 78 10.64 9.80 -27.40
N VAL A 79 11.34 9.15 -26.48
CA VAL A 79 12.13 7.95 -26.77
C VAL A 79 11.23 6.80 -27.26
N PHE A 80 10.04 6.67 -26.67
CA PHE A 80 9.07 5.67 -27.11
C PHE A 80 8.59 5.94 -28.54
N GLU A 81 8.28 7.20 -28.87
CA GLU A 81 7.86 7.64 -30.22
C GLU A 81 8.97 7.49 -31.27
N ASP A 82 10.22 7.74 -30.89
CA ASP A 82 11.40 7.61 -31.77
C ASP A 82 11.80 6.14 -32.03
N THR A 83 11.36 5.21 -31.18
CA THR A 83 11.72 3.79 -31.28
C THR A 83 10.94 3.11 -32.42
N HIS A 84 11.65 2.49 -33.37
CA HIS A 84 11.00 1.75 -34.45
C HIS A 84 10.53 0.37 -33.96
N ASN A 85 9.25 0.05 -34.20
CA ASN A 85 8.58 -1.17 -33.73
C ASN A 85 8.82 -1.48 -32.24
N PRO A 86 8.30 -0.64 -31.31
CA PRO A 86 8.42 -0.88 -29.88
C PRO A 86 7.92 -2.29 -29.51
N ASN A 87 8.69 -3.00 -28.69
CA ASN A 87 8.34 -4.37 -28.28
C ASN A 87 7.51 -4.35 -26.98
N VAL A 88 7.09 -5.53 -26.53
CA VAL A 88 6.31 -5.67 -25.29
C VAL A 88 7.03 -5.01 -24.09
N VAL A 89 8.36 -5.10 -24.02
CA VAL A 89 9.15 -4.45 -22.95
C VAL A 89 9.00 -2.94 -23.02
N SER A 90 9.19 -2.33 -24.20
CA SER A 90 9.01 -0.88 -24.40
C SER A 90 7.62 -0.42 -23.95
N TYR A 91 6.56 -1.10 -24.39
CA TYR A 91 5.18 -0.77 -24.01
C TYR A 91 4.93 -0.92 -22.51
N THR A 92 5.32 -2.07 -21.92
CA THR A 92 5.12 -2.31 -20.48
C THR A 92 5.88 -1.33 -19.60
N THR A 93 7.10 -0.96 -19.98
CA THR A 93 7.91 0.02 -19.28
C THR A 93 7.21 1.39 -19.31
N MET A 94 6.74 1.84 -20.48
CA MET A 94 5.99 3.09 -20.60
C MET A 94 4.69 3.10 -19.79
N ILE A 95 3.90 2.03 -19.89
CA ILE A 95 2.67 1.84 -19.10
C ILE A 95 2.97 1.95 -17.60
N CYS A 96 3.98 1.23 -17.10
CA CYS A 96 4.37 1.31 -15.69
C CYS A 96 4.76 2.72 -15.26
N GLY A 97 5.44 3.48 -16.12
CA GLY A 97 5.80 4.89 -15.86
C GLY A 97 4.57 5.80 -15.81
N LEU A 98 3.64 5.66 -16.74
CA LEU A 98 2.39 6.41 -16.78
C LEU A 98 1.52 6.14 -15.55
N LEU A 99 1.38 4.87 -15.15
CA LEU A 99 0.61 4.47 -13.96
C LEU A 99 1.23 5.05 -12.67
N LYS A 100 2.56 5.05 -12.53
CA LYS A 100 3.25 5.68 -11.38
C LYS A 100 3.04 7.20 -11.29
N ARG A 101 2.67 7.84 -12.40
CA ARG A 101 2.32 9.27 -12.48
C ARG A 101 0.82 9.52 -12.51
N GLU A 102 0.03 8.50 -12.20
CA GLU A 102 -1.43 8.56 -12.17
C GLU A 102 -2.07 8.99 -13.51
N ARG A 103 -1.35 8.82 -14.63
CA ARG A 103 -1.85 9.04 -16.00
C ARG A 103 -2.55 7.79 -16.53
N PHE A 104 -3.65 7.43 -15.89
CA PHE A 104 -4.35 6.14 -16.11
C PHE A 104 -4.93 6.00 -17.52
N GLU A 105 -5.51 7.08 -18.05
CA GLU A 105 -6.12 7.10 -19.37
C GLU A 105 -5.08 6.87 -20.47
N ASP A 106 -3.92 7.53 -20.35
CA ASP A 106 -2.81 7.37 -21.30
C ASP A 106 -2.24 5.94 -21.24
N ALA A 107 -2.10 5.37 -20.04
CA ALA A 107 -1.65 3.99 -19.87
C ALA A 107 -2.62 2.99 -20.49
N LEU A 108 -3.93 3.18 -20.30
CA LEU A 108 -4.96 2.32 -20.88
C LEU A 108 -5.00 2.44 -22.40
N LYS A 109 -4.91 3.66 -22.94
CA LYS A 109 -4.85 3.89 -24.38
C LYS A 109 -3.64 3.19 -25.00
N LEU A 110 -2.45 3.37 -24.40
CA LEU A 110 -1.23 2.75 -24.87
C LEU A 110 -1.30 1.21 -24.80
N PHE A 111 -1.93 0.66 -23.77
CA PHE A 111 -2.18 -0.78 -23.65
C PHE A 111 -3.11 -1.31 -24.75
N GLN A 112 -4.17 -0.56 -25.10
CA GLN A 112 -5.10 -0.92 -26.17
C GLN A 112 -4.47 -0.84 -27.57
N GLU A 113 -3.52 0.08 -27.77
CA GLU A 113 -2.77 0.24 -29.02
C GLU A 113 -1.67 -0.82 -29.21
N MET A 114 -1.36 -1.63 -28.18
CA MET A 114 -0.34 -2.67 -28.26
C MET A 114 -0.66 -3.69 -29.39
N PRO A 115 0.26 -3.93 -30.34
CA PRO A 115 0.04 -4.90 -31.42
C PRO A 115 -0.22 -6.31 -30.91
N HIS A 116 0.47 -6.68 -29.82
CA HIS A 116 0.34 -7.99 -29.17
C HIS A 116 0.35 -7.83 -27.65
N ARG A 117 -0.77 -8.14 -27.02
CA ARG A 117 -0.92 -8.21 -25.56
C ARG A 117 -0.64 -9.64 -25.09
N ASN A 118 0.26 -9.78 -24.13
CA ASN A 118 0.61 -11.05 -23.49
C ASN A 118 0.50 -10.94 -21.96
N VAL A 119 0.78 -12.05 -21.27
CA VAL A 119 0.71 -12.11 -19.79
C VAL A 119 1.56 -11.02 -19.11
N VAL A 120 2.70 -10.63 -19.69
CA VAL A 120 3.55 -9.57 -19.14
C VAL A 120 2.86 -8.21 -19.21
N SER A 121 2.24 -7.87 -20.35
CA SER A 121 1.48 -6.62 -20.51
C SER A 121 0.25 -6.54 -19.60
N TRP A 122 -0.46 -7.65 -19.43
CA TRP A 122 -1.58 -7.72 -18.48
C TRP A 122 -1.11 -7.58 -17.03
N ASN A 123 -0.01 -8.22 -16.66
CA ASN A 123 0.57 -8.09 -15.31
C ASN A 123 1.01 -6.67 -15.01
N ALA A 124 1.57 -5.95 -15.99
CA ALA A 124 1.94 -4.54 -15.83
C ALA A 124 0.72 -3.67 -15.53
N MET A 125 -0.39 -3.87 -16.25
CA MET A 125 -1.65 -3.17 -15.99
C MET A 125 -2.25 -3.54 -14.64
N ILE A 126 -2.50 -4.83 -14.38
CA ILE A 126 -3.15 -5.31 -13.15
C ILE A 126 -2.31 -4.92 -11.91
N GLY A 127 -1.00 -5.14 -11.96
CA GLY A 127 -0.08 -4.79 -10.89
C GLY A 127 0.02 -3.28 -10.66
N GLY A 128 0.10 -2.49 -11.74
CA GLY A 128 0.18 -1.04 -11.65
C GLY A 128 -1.09 -0.43 -11.05
N TYR A 129 -2.28 -0.79 -11.54
CA TYR A 129 -3.56 -0.34 -10.97
C TYR A 129 -3.74 -0.78 -9.51
N SER A 130 -3.32 -2.00 -9.16
CA SER A 130 -3.38 -2.48 -7.77
C SER A 130 -2.46 -1.68 -6.84
N GLN A 131 -1.24 -1.35 -7.29
CA GLN A 131 -0.27 -0.58 -6.51
C GLN A 131 -0.65 0.88 -6.33
N THR A 132 -1.38 1.48 -7.28
CA THR A 132 -1.89 2.86 -7.18
C THR A 132 -3.22 2.96 -6.44
N GLY A 133 -3.75 1.85 -5.91
CA GLY A 133 -4.99 1.84 -5.12
C GLY A 133 -6.28 1.75 -5.95
N ARG A 134 -6.19 1.70 -7.28
CA ARG A 134 -7.32 1.52 -8.22
C ARG A 134 -7.67 0.03 -8.35
N ASN A 135 -8.07 -0.54 -7.21
CA ASN A 135 -8.19 -1.98 -7.02
C ASN A 135 -9.37 -2.60 -7.80
N GLU A 136 -10.47 -1.86 -8.00
CA GLU A 136 -11.61 -2.34 -8.80
C GLU A 136 -11.23 -2.51 -10.27
N GLU A 137 -10.51 -1.54 -10.84
CA GLU A 137 -10.01 -1.60 -12.20
C GLU A 137 -9.00 -2.74 -12.37
N ALA A 138 -8.10 -2.95 -11.40
CA ALA A 138 -7.18 -4.09 -11.42
C ALA A 138 -7.92 -5.45 -11.43
N VAL A 139 -9.00 -5.58 -10.65
CA VAL A 139 -9.86 -6.78 -10.65
C VAL A 139 -10.55 -6.95 -12.01
N ASN A 140 -11.09 -5.88 -12.58
CA ASN A 140 -11.75 -5.93 -13.89
C ASN A 140 -10.78 -6.32 -15.01
N LEU A 141 -9.56 -5.78 -15.01
CA LEU A 141 -8.50 -6.13 -15.96
C LEU A 141 -8.11 -7.61 -15.84
N PHE A 142 -8.06 -8.17 -14.63
CA PHE A 142 -7.80 -9.61 -14.46
C PHE A 142 -8.93 -10.46 -15.04
N ILE A 143 -10.20 -10.06 -14.86
CA ILE A 143 -11.34 -10.75 -15.46
C ILE A 143 -11.28 -10.66 -17.00
N GLU A 144 -10.91 -9.51 -17.54
CA GLU A 144 -10.76 -9.31 -18.99
C GLU A 144 -9.64 -10.18 -19.57
N MET A 145 -8.48 -10.25 -18.91
CA MET A 145 -7.38 -11.17 -19.26
C MET A 145 -7.86 -12.62 -19.38
N LEU A 146 -8.69 -13.08 -18.42
CA LEU A 146 -9.27 -14.42 -18.44
C LEU A 146 -10.27 -14.60 -19.60
N ARG A 147 -11.07 -13.58 -19.91
CA ARG A 147 -12.03 -13.60 -21.03
C ARG A 147 -11.33 -13.65 -22.39
N GLU A 148 -10.17 -13.00 -22.52
CA GLU A 148 -9.31 -13.10 -23.69
C GLU A 148 -8.56 -14.46 -23.78
N GLY A 149 -8.75 -15.35 -22.81
CA GLY A 149 -8.20 -16.71 -22.84
C GLY A 149 -6.75 -16.81 -22.39
N LEU A 150 -6.17 -15.76 -21.81
CA LEU A 150 -4.82 -15.83 -21.23
C LEU A 150 -4.85 -16.56 -19.89
N VAL A 151 -3.84 -17.40 -19.69
CA VAL A 151 -3.67 -18.16 -18.45
C VAL A 151 -2.86 -17.33 -17.44
N PRO A 152 -3.41 -17.03 -16.25
CA PRO A 152 -2.67 -16.36 -15.19
C PRO A 152 -1.48 -17.20 -14.71
N ASN A 153 -0.39 -16.53 -14.34
CA ASN A 153 0.79 -17.19 -13.80
C ASN A 153 1.06 -16.77 -12.33
N HIS A 154 2.17 -17.24 -11.79
CA HIS A 154 2.64 -16.95 -10.43
C HIS A 154 2.84 -15.44 -10.14
N SER A 155 3.00 -14.61 -11.16
CA SER A 155 3.10 -13.14 -11.02
C SER A 155 1.76 -12.43 -11.18
N THR A 156 0.81 -13.00 -11.95
CA THR A 156 -0.52 -12.40 -12.18
C THR A 156 -1.41 -12.48 -10.94
N LEU A 157 -1.52 -13.68 -10.35
CA LEU A 157 -2.48 -13.97 -9.29
C LEU A 157 -2.28 -13.16 -8.02
N PRO A 158 -1.04 -12.96 -7.51
CA PRO A 158 -0.80 -12.10 -6.35
C PRO A 158 -1.37 -10.69 -6.52
N CYS A 159 -1.18 -10.06 -7.69
CA CYS A 159 -1.69 -8.71 -7.96
C CYS A 159 -3.22 -8.66 -7.92
N ALA A 160 -3.89 -9.61 -8.57
CA ALA A 160 -5.35 -9.68 -8.59
C ALA A 160 -5.94 -9.98 -7.19
N ILE A 161 -5.30 -10.88 -6.43
CA ILE A 161 -5.71 -11.24 -5.07
C ILE A 161 -5.52 -10.07 -4.11
N ILE A 162 -4.39 -9.34 -4.19
CA ILE A 162 -4.16 -8.13 -3.39
C ILE A 162 -5.20 -7.06 -3.72
N ALA A 163 -5.51 -6.86 -5.00
CA ALA A 163 -6.56 -5.93 -5.41
C ALA A 163 -7.92 -6.31 -4.82
N ALA A 164 -8.32 -7.57 -4.94
CA ALA A 164 -9.55 -8.09 -4.33
C ALA A 164 -9.56 -7.96 -2.80
N ALA A 165 -8.41 -8.10 -2.14
CA ALA A 165 -8.27 -7.95 -0.69
C ALA A 165 -8.51 -6.51 -0.25
N ASN A 166 -8.01 -5.53 -1.02
CA ASN A 166 -8.14 -4.11 -0.70
C ASN A 166 -9.57 -3.59 -0.85
N ILE A 167 -10.40 -4.24 -1.67
CA ILE A 167 -11.84 -3.95 -1.80
C ILE A 167 -12.71 -4.95 -1.01
N ALA A 168 -12.11 -5.76 -0.12
CA ALA A 168 -12.80 -6.76 0.69
C ALA A 168 -13.80 -7.66 -0.09
N ALA A 169 -13.50 -7.98 -1.35
CA ALA A 169 -14.40 -8.70 -2.24
C ALA A 169 -14.26 -10.23 -2.06
N LEU A 170 -14.82 -10.76 -0.98
CA LEU A 170 -14.65 -12.16 -0.58
C LEU A 170 -15.06 -13.16 -1.67
N GLY A 171 -16.22 -12.96 -2.31
CA GLY A 171 -16.70 -13.84 -3.40
C GLY A 171 -15.77 -13.87 -4.61
N MET A 172 -15.25 -12.70 -5.01
CA MET A 172 -14.31 -12.58 -6.13
C MET A 172 -12.97 -13.23 -5.79
N GLY A 173 -12.40 -12.96 -4.61
CA GLY A 173 -11.12 -13.56 -4.25
C GLY A 173 -11.21 -15.07 -3.97
N LYS A 174 -12.36 -15.62 -3.57
CA LYS A 174 -12.59 -17.09 -3.58
C LYS A 174 -12.53 -17.65 -5.00
N SER A 175 -13.07 -16.94 -5.98
CA SER A 175 -12.96 -17.31 -7.39
C SER A 175 -11.50 -17.23 -7.88
N PHE A 176 -10.73 -16.24 -7.43
CA PHE A 176 -9.30 -16.13 -7.75
C PHE A 176 -8.45 -17.21 -7.08
N HIS A 177 -8.77 -17.60 -5.84
CA HIS A 177 -8.15 -18.75 -5.19
C HIS A 177 -8.43 -20.04 -5.97
N ALA A 178 -9.67 -20.25 -6.42
CA ALA A 178 -10.00 -21.40 -7.27
C ALA A 178 -9.22 -21.35 -8.60
N CYS A 179 -9.05 -20.18 -9.21
CA CYS A 179 -8.20 -20.00 -10.39
C CYS A 179 -6.73 -20.36 -10.10
N ALA A 180 -6.19 -19.94 -8.96
CA ALA A 180 -4.82 -20.28 -8.56
C ALA A 180 -4.62 -21.79 -8.45
N VAL A 181 -5.53 -22.49 -7.78
CA VAL A 181 -5.49 -23.96 -7.68
C VAL A 181 -5.64 -24.61 -9.05
N LYS A 182 -6.56 -24.12 -9.90
CA LYS A 182 -6.80 -24.66 -11.24
C LYS A 182 -5.59 -24.52 -12.17
N PHE A 183 -4.95 -23.35 -12.20
CA PHE A 183 -3.91 -23.05 -13.19
C PHE A 183 -2.48 -23.31 -12.70
N LEU A 184 -2.22 -23.16 -11.39
CA LEU A 184 -0.89 -23.36 -10.82
C LEU A 184 -0.74 -24.69 -10.08
N GLY A 185 -1.86 -25.35 -9.74
CA GLY A 185 -1.85 -26.56 -8.92
C GLY A 185 -1.42 -26.26 -7.48
N LYS A 186 -0.21 -26.70 -7.11
CA LYS A 186 0.32 -26.46 -5.77
C LYS A 186 0.73 -24.99 -5.62
N LEU A 187 0.12 -24.32 -4.65
CA LEU A 187 0.41 -22.92 -4.36
C LEU A 187 1.85 -22.77 -3.84
N ASP A 188 2.59 -21.84 -4.43
CA ASP A 188 3.88 -21.41 -3.91
C ASP A 188 3.70 -20.45 -2.72
N VAL A 189 4.82 -20.08 -2.09
CA VAL A 189 4.81 -19.19 -0.94
C VAL A 189 4.31 -17.78 -1.30
N PHE A 190 4.50 -17.31 -2.54
CA PHE A 190 4.11 -15.97 -2.96
C PHE A 190 2.59 -15.86 -3.11
N VAL A 191 1.97 -16.75 -3.88
CA VAL A 191 0.52 -16.84 -4.05
C VAL A 191 -0.15 -17.18 -2.72
N GLY A 192 0.45 -18.09 -1.95
CA GLY A 192 -0.01 -18.42 -0.60
C GLY A 192 -0.07 -17.22 0.33
N ASN A 193 1.00 -16.41 0.39
CA ASN A 193 1.04 -15.21 1.22
C ASN A 193 -0.02 -14.18 0.80
N SER A 194 -0.24 -13.99 -0.50
CA SER A 194 -1.33 -13.12 -1.00
C SER A 194 -2.70 -13.62 -0.58
N LEU A 195 -2.96 -14.93 -0.61
CA LEU A 195 -4.23 -15.52 -0.17
C LEU A 195 -4.45 -15.40 1.34
N ILE A 196 -3.42 -15.65 2.16
CA ILE A 196 -3.48 -15.46 3.62
C ILE A 196 -3.86 -14.01 3.93
N SER A 197 -3.16 -13.05 3.31
CA SER A 197 -3.46 -11.62 3.50
C SER A 197 -4.86 -11.25 2.99
N PHE A 198 -5.30 -11.82 1.87
CA PHE A 198 -6.64 -11.61 1.33
C PHE A 198 -7.74 -12.06 2.30
N TYR A 199 -7.67 -13.30 2.76
CA TYR A 199 -8.67 -13.85 3.67
C TYR A 199 -8.70 -13.10 4.99
N ALA A 200 -7.53 -12.75 5.54
CA ALA A 200 -7.43 -11.94 6.74
C ALA A 200 -8.07 -10.54 6.58
N LYS A 201 -7.81 -9.85 5.45
CA LYS A 201 -8.43 -8.54 5.16
C LYS A 201 -9.94 -8.62 4.95
N CYS A 202 -10.45 -9.76 4.47
CA CYS A 202 -11.89 -10.00 4.35
C CYS A 202 -12.52 -10.50 5.67
N GLY A 203 -11.78 -10.52 6.78
CA GLY A 203 -12.25 -11.00 8.08
C GLY A 203 -12.43 -12.51 8.20
N SER A 204 -12.04 -13.29 7.18
CA SER A 204 -12.13 -14.76 7.20
C SER A 204 -10.82 -15.38 7.69
N MET A 205 -10.60 -15.31 9.00
CA MET A 205 -9.33 -15.75 9.58
C MET A 205 -9.15 -17.28 9.50
N GLU A 206 -10.25 -18.03 9.52
CA GLU A 206 -10.24 -19.48 9.38
C GLU A 206 -9.74 -19.90 8.00
N ASP A 207 -10.24 -19.28 6.92
CA ASP A 207 -9.77 -19.55 5.55
C ASP A 207 -8.29 -19.14 5.39
N SER A 208 -7.88 -18.03 6.02
CA SER A 208 -6.47 -17.59 6.08
C SER A 208 -5.56 -18.65 6.70
N LEU A 209 -5.95 -19.22 7.85
CA LEU A 209 -5.19 -20.28 8.50
C LEU A 209 -5.17 -21.58 7.69
N LEU A 210 -6.27 -21.95 7.03
CA LEU A 210 -6.31 -23.11 6.16
C LEU A 210 -5.30 -23.00 5.02
N VAL A 211 -5.10 -21.80 4.46
CA VAL A 211 -4.05 -21.56 3.46
C VAL A 211 -2.67 -21.67 4.09
N PHE A 212 -2.44 -21.05 5.26
CA PHE A 212 -1.18 -21.13 6.00
C PHE A 212 -0.77 -22.58 6.29
N ASP A 213 -1.70 -23.41 6.75
CA ASP A 213 -1.45 -24.81 7.10
C ASP A 213 -1.14 -25.66 5.86
N LYS A 214 -1.72 -25.35 4.71
CA LYS A 214 -1.47 -26.04 3.43
C LYS A 214 -0.13 -25.70 2.78
N LEU A 215 0.52 -24.60 3.16
CA LEU A 215 1.83 -24.24 2.62
C LEU A 215 2.94 -25.17 3.14
N THR A 216 3.70 -25.75 2.21
CA THR A 216 4.83 -26.63 2.58
C THR A 216 6.06 -25.85 3.04
N GLU A 217 6.24 -24.65 2.51
CA GLU A 217 7.31 -23.74 2.90
C GLU A 217 6.69 -22.46 3.45
N ARG A 218 7.15 -22.04 4.63
CA ARG A 218 6.67 -20.82 5.29
C ARG A 218 7.86 -19.95 5.60
N ASN A 219 7.88 -18.77 4.99
CA ASN A 219 8.92 -17.78 5.25
C ASN A 219 8.41 -16.70 6.21
N ILE A 220 9.26 -15.74 6.54
CA ILE A 220 8.92 -14.62 7.42
C ILE A 220 7.66 -13.87 6.97
N VAL A 221 7.44 -13.74 5.65
CA VAL A 221 6.26 -13.06 5.08
C VAL A 221 4.98 -13.86 5.37
N THR A 222 5.05 -15.19 5.32
CA THR A 222 3.93 -16.08 5.65
C THR A 222 3.47 -15.92 7.10
N TRP A 223 4.41 -15.88 8.05
CA TRP A 223 4.11 -15.67 9.47
C TRP A 223 3.58 -14.26 9.74
N ASN A 224 4.20 -13.25 9.13
CA ASN A 224 3.77 -11.86 9.25
C ASN A 224 2.35 -11.64 8.73
N ALA A 225 1.96 -12.31 7.62
CA ALA A 225 0.60 -12.21 7.08
C ALA A 225 -0.46 -12.68 8.09
N VAL A 226 -0.19 -13.77 8.82
CA VAL A 226 -1.09 -14.28 9.87
C VAL A 226 -1.09 -13.40 11.12
N ILE A 227 0.08 -12.98 11.60
CA ILE A 227 0.20 -12.11 12.79
C ILE A 227 -0.53 -10.77 12.55
N CYS A 228 -0.25 -10.10 11.43
CA CYS A 228 -0.92 -8.86 11.07
C CYS A 228 -2.42 -9.10 10.82
N GLY A 229 -2.79 -10.24 10.23
CA GLY A 229 -4.18 -10.62 10.02
C GLY A 229 -4.97 -10.72 11.32
N TYR A 230 -4.45 -11.41 12.33
CA TYR A 230 -5.07 -11.46 13.65
C TYR A 230 -5.15 -10.09 14.31
N ALA A 231 -4.06 -9.31 14.26
CA ALA A 231 -4.01 -7.97 14.82
C ALA A 231 -5.10 -7.06 14.24
N GLN A 232 -5.24 -7.03 12.91
CA GLN A 232 -6.24 -6.21 12.20
C GLN A 232 -7.68 -6.62 12.49
N ASN A 233 -7.90 -7.89 12.83
CA ASN A 233 -9.21 -8.41 13.20
C ASN A 233 -9.50 -8.32 14.71
N GLY A 234 -8.72 -7.53 15.46
CA GLY A 234 -8.90 -7.34 16.91
C GLY A 234 -8.52 -8.54 17.77
N ARG A 235 -7.93 -9.58 17.19
CA ARG A 235 -7.55 -10.84 17.86
C ARG A 235 -6.09 -10.79 18.30
N GLY A 236 -5.76 -9.81 19.14
CA GLY A 236 -4.38 -9.46 19.46
C GLY A 236 -3.61 -10.53 20.25
N GLU A 237 -4.28 -11.29 21.12
CA GLU A 237 -3.62 -12.37 21.88
C GLU A 237 -3.23 -13.54 20.95
N GLU A 238 -4.06 -13.88 19.96
CA GLU A 238 -3.69 -14.88 18.95
C GLU A 238 -2.53 -14.42 18.07
N ALA A 239 -2.45 -13.12 17.74
CA ALA A 239 -1.30 -12.55 17.05
C ALA A 239 0.00 -12.73 17.85
N ILE A 240 -0.05 -12.48 19.16
CA ILE A 240 1.08 -12.69 20.08
C ILE A 240 1.45 -14.18 20.17
N GLU A 241 0.46 -15.08 20.19
CA GLU A 241 0.72 -16.52 20.22
C GLU A 241 1.39 -17.02 18.93
N PHE A 242 0.96 -16.52 17.77
CA PHE A 242 1.63 -16.81 16.50
C PHE A 242 3.05 -16.27 16.43
N PHE A 243 3.32 -15.11 17.04
CA PHE A 243 4.68 -14.61 17.19
C PHE A 243 5.57 -15.52 18.04
N LYS A 244 5.06 -16.06 19.16
CA LYS A 244 5.80 -17.05 19.95
C LYS A 244 6.09 -18.30 19.14
N ARG A 245 5.09 -18.82 18.41
CA ARG A 245 5.24 -19.97 17.51
C ARG A 245 6.29 -19.70 16.41
N MET A 246 6.28 -18.51 15.81
CA MET A 246 7.27 -18.08 14.82
C MET A 246 8.70 -18.17 15.37
N ARG A 247 8.93 -17.69 16.61
CA ARG A 247 10.23 -17.77 17.28
C ARG A 247 10.65 -19.20 17.59
N ILE A 248 9.72 -20.04 18.06
CA ILE A 248 9.97 -21.47 18.34
C ILE A 248 10.39 -22.20 17.05
N ASN A 249 9.83 -21.83 15.90
CA ASN A 249 10.20 -22.37 14.59
C ASN A 249 11.52 -21.79 14.04
N GLY A 250 12.27 -21.01 14.83
CA GLY A 250 13.55 -20.44 14.42
C GLY A 250 13.45 -19.31 13.40
N ILE A 251 12.25 -18.79 13.13
CA ILE A 251 12.07 -17.68 12.19
C ILE A 251 12.33 -16.36 12.93
N ARG A 252 13.36 -15.62 12.50
CA ARG A 252 13.74 -14.35 13.11
C ARG A 252 12.67 -13.27 12.80
N PRO A 253 12.11 -12.58 13.80
CA PRO A 253 11.22 -11.44 13.60
C PRO A 253 11.89 -10.29 12.83
N ASN A 254 11.11 -9.51 12.09
CA ASN A 254 11.55 -8.28 11.44
C ASN A 254 10.61 -7.10 11.76
N GLY A 255 10.85 -5.93 11.16
CA GLY A 255 10.04 -4.74 11.41
C GLY A 255 8.54 -4.96 11.13
N VAL A 256 8.19 -5.74 10.09
CA VAL A 256 6.78 -6.06 9.81
C VAL A 256 6.17 -6.93 10.92
N THR A 257 6.94 -7.85 11.51
CA THR A 257 6.51 -8.62 12.69
C THR A 257 6.23 -7.71 13.88
N LEU A 258 7.15 -6.78 14.17
CA LEU A 258 6.99 -5.81 15.27
C LEU A 258 5.76 -4.93 15.05
N LEU A 259 5.54 -4.44 13.84
CA LEU A 259 4.35 -3.66 13.50
C LEU A 259 3.06 -4.42 13.79
N GLY A 260 2.99 -5.71 13.38
CA GLY A 260 1.85 -6.57 13.69
C GLY A 260 1.62 -6.76 15.20
N LEU A 261 2.68 -6.90 15.99
CA LEU A 261 2.59 -6.98 17.45
C LEU A 261 2.12 -5.66 18.09
N LEU A 262 2.60 -4.52 17.61
CA LEU A 262 2.18 -3.22 18.12
C LEU A 262 0.72 -2.94 17.79
N TRP A 263 0.26 -3.30 16.58
CA TRP A 263 -1.17 -3.26 16.24
C TRP A 263 -1.99 -4.17 17.14
N ALA A 264 -1.54 -5.40 17.37
CA ALA A 264 -2.21 -6.32 18.28
C ALA A 264 -2.36 -5.73 19.68
N CYS A 265 -1.29 -5.15 20.23
CA CYS A 265 -1.31 -4.51 21.55
C CYS A 265 -2.20 -3.26 21.57
N ASN A 266 -2.26 -2.51 20.48
CA ASN A 266 -3.07 -1.30 20.37
C ASN A 266 -4.56 -1.60 20.34
N HIS A 267 -4.98 -2.62 19.58
CA HIS A 267 -6.39 -3.01 19.52
C HIS A 267 -6.89 -3.69 20.79
N THR A 268 -6.01 -4.34 21.57
CA THR A 268 -6.37 -4.99 22.85
C THR A 268 -6.06 -4.15 24.09
N GLY A 269 -5.43 -2.98 23.93
CA GLY A 269 -5.04 -2.11 25.05
C GLY A 269 -3.87 -2.63 25.90
N LEU A 270 -3.04 -3.54 25.37
CA LEU A 270 -1.90 -4.14 26.08
C LEU A 270 -0.67 -3.22 26.07
N VAL A 271 -0.77 -2.04 26.70
CA VAL A 271 0.27 -0.98 26.68
C VAL A 271 1.64 -1.50 27.10
N GLU A 272 1.71 -2.20 28.24
CA GLU A 272 2.99 -2.68 28.80
C GLU A 272 3.67 -3.71 27.89
N LYS A 273 2.89 -4.62 27.28
CA LYS A 273 3.44 -5.59 26.30
C LYS A 273 3.95 -4.87 25.05
N GLY A 274 3.20 -3.88 24.56
CA GLY A 274 3.61 -3.06 23.41
C GLY A 274 4.94 -2.35 23.65
N TYR A 275 5.09 -1.70 24.82
CA TYR A 275 6.36 -1.11 25.24
C TYR A 275 7.49 -2.12 25.36
N SER A 276 7.21 -3.28 25.95
CA SER A 276 8.20 -4.35 26.09
C SER A 276 8.73 -4.80 24.73
N TYR A 277 7.85 -5.09 23.76
CA TYR A 277 8.25 -5.48 22.42
C TYR A 277 9.03 -4.38 21.69
N PHE A 278 8.57 -3.13 21.79
CA PHE A 278 9.26 -2.00 21.18
C PHE A 278 10.67 -1.80 21.77
N SER A 279 10.79 -1.89 23.09
CA SER A 279 12.05 -1.69 23.81
C SER A 279 13.03 -2.83 23.53
N GLN A 280 12.54 -4.08 23.49
CA GLN A 280 13.33 -5.24 23.09
C GLN A 280 13.84 -5.09 21.66
N ALA A 281 12.98 -4.72 20.71
CA ALA A 281 13.37 -4.47 19.33
C ALA A 281 14.44 -3.36 19.22
N LYS A 282 14.27 -2.26 19.98
CA LYS A 282 15.25 -1.17 20.04
C LYS A 282 16.61 -1.62 20.55
N LEU A 283 16.67 -2.58 21.47
CA LEU A 283 17.92 -3.11 22.02
C LEU A 283 18.59 -4.13 21.10
N GLU A 284 17.80 -5.03 20.49
CA GLU A 284 18.33 -6.13 19.67
C GLU A 284 18.78 -5.68 18.28
N ASP A 285 18.00 -4.82 17.63
CA ASP A 285 18.28 -4.32 16.28
C ASP A 285 17.68 -2.92 16.09
N PRO A 286 18.40 -1.85 16.49
CA PRO A 286 17.93 -0.47 16.29
C PRO A 286 17.61 -0.14 14.83
N GLY A 287 18.31 -0.77 13.88
CA GLY A 287 18.12 -0.55 12.43
C GLY A 287 16.80 -1.12 11.90
N MET A 288 16.15 -2.01 12.66
CA MET A 288 14.81 -2.51 12.34
C MET A 288 13.72 -1.45 12.57
N LEU A 289 13.97 -0.46 13.42
CA LEU A 289 12.96 0.54 13.78
C LEU A 289 12.82 1.60 12.68
N LYS A 290 11.57 1.80 12.25
CA LYS A 290 11.18 2.81 11.25
C LYS A 290 10.11 3.73 11.85
N PRO A 291 9.84 4.91 11.26
CA PRO A 291 8.87 5.86 11.79
C PRO A 291 7.50 5.25 12.10
N GLU A 292 7.05 4.25 11.33
CA GLU A 292 5.76 3.59 11.52
C GLU A 292 5.65 2.87 12.88
N HIS A 293 6.76 2.32 13.40
CA HIS A 293 6.75 1.67 14.72
C HIS A 293 6.59 2.69 15.85
N TYR A 294 7.27 3.84 15.75
CA TYR A 294 7.13 4.93 16.72
C TYR A 294 5.73 5.54 16.67
N ALA A 295 5.16 5.70 15.47
CA ALA A 295 3.77 6.16 15.33
C ALA A 295 2.78 5.21 16.00
N CYS A 296 3.00 3.89 15.90
CA CYS A 296 2.17 2.91 16.61
C CYS A 296 2.29 3.00 18.13
N MET A 297 3.47 3.35 18.67
CA MET A 297 3.63 3.59 20.12
C MET A 297 2.85 4.83 20.58
N VAL A 298 2.89 5.92 19.80
CA VAL A 298 2.09 7.13 20.07
C VAL A 298 0.60 6.81 20.02
N ASP A 299 0.16 6.02 19.03
CA ASP A 299 -1.23 5.57 18.92
C ASP A 299 -1.65 4.74 20.14
N LEU A 300 -0.86 3.72 20.52
CA LEU A 300 -1.09 2.87 21.69
C LEU A 300 -1.24 3.67 22.99
N LEU A 301 -0.32 4.62 23.24
CA LEU A 301 -0.34 5.49 24.41
C LEU A 301 -1.56 6.41 24.44
N SER A 302 -1.83 7.07 23.31
CA SER A 302 -2.91 8.05 23.20
C SER A 302 -4.29 7.39 23.29
N ARG A 303 -4.49 6.22 22.66
CA ARG A 303 -5.72 5.43 22.79
C ARG A 303 -5.95 4.88 24.19
N SER A 304 -4.90 4.72 24.97
CA SER A 304 -4.97 4.28 26.37
C SER A 304 -5.10 5.44 27.36
N GLY A 305 -5.27 6.68 26.87
CA GLY A 305 -5.41 7.88 27.70
C GLY A 305 -4.11 8.37 28.36
N ARG A 306 -2.96 7.73 28.08
CA ARG A 306 -1.65 8.07 28.64
C ARG A 306 -1.00 9.24 27.91
N PHE A 307 -1.69 10.37 27.85
CA PHE A 307 -1.29 11.53 27.05
C PHE A 307 0.03 12.17 27.48
N LYS A 308 0.38 12.08 28.76
CA LYS A 308 1.66 12.58 29.27
C LYS A 308 2.82 11.78 28.68
N GLU A 309 2.77 10.46 28.79
CA GLU A 309 3.75 9.55 28.19
C GLU A 309 3.78 9.69 26.67
N ALA A 310 2.62 9.86 26.01
CA ALA A 310 2.56 10.10 24.57
C ALA A 310 3.31 11.38 24.14
N LYS A 311 3.18 12.47 24.91
CA LYS A 311 3.89 13.72 24.66
C LYS A 311 5.39 13.57 24.90
N GLU A 312 5.80 12.97 26.00
CA GLU A 312 7.20 12.69 26.31
C GLU A 312 7.84 11.83 25.21
N PHE A 313 7.15 10.77 24.77
CA PHE A 313 7.61 9.91 23.67
C PHE A 313 7.76 10.67 22.34
N LEU A 314 6.89 11.64 22.04
CA LEU A 314 7.00 12.51 20.86
C LEU A 314 8.21 13.44 20.94
N TYR A 315 8.56 13.94 22.13
CA TYR A 315 9.75 14.78 22.33
C TYR A 315 11.05 13.97 22.21
N ASP A 316 11.02 12.69 22.57
CA ASP A 316 12.18 11.79 22.53
C ASP A 316 12.42 11.12 21.17
N LEU A 317 11.68 11.52 20.13
CA LEU A 317 11.85 10.96 18.79
C LEU A 317 13.24 11.30 18.20
N PRO A 318 13.88 10.36 17.49
CA PRO A 318 15.17 10.61 16.85
C PRO A 318 15.05 11.37 15.51
N PHE A 319 13.85 11.80 15.13
CA PHE A 319 13.52 12.50 13.90
C PHE A 319 12.26 13.35 14.08
N ASP A 320 12.01 14.28 13.16
CA ASP A 320 10.81 15.10 13.21
C ASP A 320 9.53 14.29 12.91
N PRO A 321 8.50 14.38 13.77
CA PRO A 321 7.27 13.61 13.60
C PRO A 321 6.49 14.06 12.36
N GLY A 322 6.31 13.13 11.42
CA GLY A 322 5.43 13.32 10.27
C GLY A 322 3.93 13.31 10.63
N ILE A 323 3.09 13.51 9.62
CA ILE A 323 1.63 13.61 9.75
C ILE A 323 1.00 12.42 10.50
N GLY A 324 1.50 11.20 10.25
CA GLY A 324 0.96 9.97 10.86
C GLY A 324 0.99 9.97 12.40
N PHE A 325 2.00 10.59 13.01
CA PHE A 325 2.14 10.69 14.47
C PHE A 325 1.05 11.56 15.08
N TRP A 326 0.79 12.70 14.44
CA TRP A 326 -0.24 13.64 14.88
C TRP A 326 -1.64 13.09 14.62
N LYS A 327 -1.85 12.34 13.52
CA LYS A 327 -3.11 11.60 13.28
C LYS A 327 -3.37 10.54 14.35
N ALA A 328 -2.35 9.77 14.73
CA ALA A 328 -2.43 8.80 15.83
C ALA A 328 -2.82 9.48 17.15
N LEU A 329 -2.10 10.54 17.53
CA LEU A 329 -2.38 11.30 18.75
C LEU A 329 -3.81 11.89 18.74
N LEU A 330 -4.23 12.47 17.61
CA LEU A 330 -5.57 13.03 17.44
C LEU A 330 -6.66 11.97 17.58
N GLY A 331 -6.44 10.77 17.05
CA GLY A 331 -7.35 9.63 17.21
C GLY A 331 -7.56 9.27 18.69
N GLY A 332 -6.48 9.16 19.46
CA GLY A 332 -6.57 8.93 20.92
C GLY A 332 -7.28 10.08 21.66
N CYS A 333 -7.02 11.33 21.25
CA CYS A 333 -7.70 12.50 21.84
C CYS A 333 -9.21 12.50 21.58
N GLN A 334 -9.67 12.02 20.42
CA GLN A 334 -11.10 11.89 20.13
C GLN A 334 -11.77 10.85 21.03
N ILE A 335 -11.10 9.72 21.30
CA ILE A 335 -11.63 8.65 22.17
C ILE A 335 -11.83 9.17 23.60
N HIS A 336 -10.84 9.88 24.15
CA HIS A 336 -10.87 10.38 25.54
C HIS A 336 -11.35 11.82 25.67
N SER A 337 -11.91 12.41 24.60
CA SER A 337 -12.38 13.81 24.58
C SER A 337 -11.35 14.85 25.05
N ASN A 338 -10.06 14.62 24.77
CA ASN A 338 -8.97 15.56 25.08
C ASN A 338 -8.89 16.67 24.02
N VAL A 339 -9.77 17.67 24.15
CA VAL A 339 -9.98 18.72 23.15
C VAL A 339 -8.72 19.55 22.88
N GLU A 340 -8.01 19.96 23.92
CA GLU A 340 -6.85 20.85 23.79
C GLU A 340 -5.72 20.19 23.01
N LEU A 341 -5.40 18.94 23.36
CA LEU A 341 -4.36 18.18 22.68
C LEU A 341 -4.78 17.78 21.27
N GLY A 342 -6.07 17.47 21.06
CA GLY A 342 -6.62 17.23 19.73
C GLY A 342 -6.49 18.46 18.82
N GLU A 343 -6.82 19.65 19.31
CA GLU A 343 -6.67 20.89 18.56
C GLU A 343 -5.20 21.17 18.20
N PHE A 344 -4.27 20.92 19.13
CA PHE A 344 -2.83 21.02 18.87
C PHE A 344 -2.36 20.04 17.78
N ALA A 345 -2.73 18.76 17.90
CA ALA A 345 -2.34 17.73 16.92
C ALA A 345 -2.88 18.04 15.52
N ALA A 346 -4.14 18.46 15.43
CA ALA A 346 -4.76 18.85 14.17
C ALA A 346 -4.05 20.03 13.49
N ARG A 347 -3.70 21.09 14.25
CA ARG A 347 -2.93 22.23 13.70
C ARG A 347 -1.55 21.81 13.20
N ARG A 348 -0.90 20.85 13.86
CA ARG A 348 0.38 20.29 13.39
C ARG A 348 0.22 19.54 12.06
N ILE A 349 -0.88 18.80 11.88
CA ILE A 349 -1.13 18.14 10.60
C ILE A 349 -1.33 19.17 9.48
N LEU A 350 -2.19 20.18 9.70
CA LEU A 350 -2.46 21.22 8.70
C LEU A 350 -1.21 22.03 8.33
N ALA A 351 -0.26 22.19 9.25
CA ALA A 351 1.01 22.83 8.97
C ALA A 351 1.94 21.97 8.09
N LEU A 352 1.83 20.65 8.17
CA LEU A 352 2.62 19.71 7.36
C LEU A 352 1.97 19.42 6.00
N ASP A 353 0.64 19.36 5.95
CA ASP A 353 -0.15 19.15 4.74
C ASP A 353 -1.44 19.99 4.80
N PRO A 354 -1.44 21.16 4.15
CA PRO A 354 -2.60 22.04 4.09
C PRO A 354 -3.78 21.53 3.26
N GLU A 355 -3.61 20.43 2.50
CA GLU A 355 -4.63 19.84 1.62
C GLU A 355 -5.23 18.54 2.17
N ASP A 356 -4.73 18.03 3.30
CA ASP A 356 -5.22 16.78 3.89
C ASP A 356 -6.67 16.89 4.40
N VAL A 357 -7.62 16.47 3.57
CA VAL A 357 -9.06 16.47 3.87
C VAL A 357 -9.37 15.72 5.17
N SER A 358 -8.66 14.62 5.45
CA SER A 358 -8.90 13.79 6.63
C SER A 358 -8.66 14.57 7.93
N SER A 359 -7.68 15.46 7.96
CA SER A 359 -7.32 16.24 9.15
C SER A 359 -8.31 17.37 9.41
N TYR A 360 -8.81 18.00 8.35
CA TYR A 360 -9.93 18.93 8.45
C TYR A 360 -11.17 18.23 9.03
N VAL A 361 -11.50 17.03 8.55
CA VAL A 361 -12.63 16.25 9.07
C VAL A 361 -12.40 15.85 10.54
N MET A 362 -11.21 15.35 10.89
CA MET A 362 -10.90 14.95 12.27
C MET A 362 -10.92 16.15 13.24
N LEU A 363 -10.40 17.31 12.81
CA LEU A 363 -10.47 18.55 13.58
C LEU A 363 -11.91 19.03 13.76
N SER A 364 -12.70 19.02 12.68
CA SER A 364 -14.12 19.39 12.73
C SER A 364 -14.87 18.52 13.73
N ASN A 365 -14.66 17.20 13.70
CA ASN A 365 -15.27 16.26 14.64
C ASN A 365 -14.84 16.53 16.09
N ALA A 366 -13.54 16.75 16.35
CA ALA A 366 -13.04 17.04 17.69
C ALA A 366 -13.63 18.34 18.26
N LEU A 367 -13.75 19.39 17.44
CA LEU A 367 -14.38 20.66 17.82
C LEU A 367 -15.89 20.53 18.04
N SER A 368 -16.56 19.67 17.26
CA SER A 368 -17.98 19.35 17.47
C SER A 368 -18.23 18.67 18.82
N VAL A 369 -17.40 17.69 19.19
CA VAL A 369 -17.48 17.03 20.52
C VAL A 369 -17.22 18.04 21.64
N ALA A 370 -16.34 19.01 21.42
CA ALA A 370 -16.04 20.08 22.37
C ALA A 370 -17.13 21.18 22.47
N GLY A 371 -18.19 21.12 21.66
CA GLY A 371 -19.23 22.16 21.60
C GLY A 371 -18.76 23.50 21.01
N LYS A 372 -17.59 23.56 20.37
CA LYS A 372 -17.03 24.79 19.76
C LYS A 372 -17.60 25.04 18.35
N TRP A 373 -18.91 25.30 18.24
CA TRP A 373 -19.63 25.37 16.96
C TRP A 373 -19.17 26.48 16.00
N ASP A 374 -18.65 27.59 16.53
CA ASP A 374 -18.10 28.67 15.69
C ASP A 374 -16.84 28.20 14.95
N ASN A 375 -15.95 27.49 15.63
CA ASN A 375 -14.74 26.93 15.03
C ASN A 375 -15.08 25.83 14.01
N VAL A 376 -16.08 24.98 14.30
CA VAL A 376 -16.58 23.96 13.36
C VAL A 376 -17.07 24.62 12.07
N SER A 377 -17.82 25.72 12.19
CA SER A 377 -18.35 26.47 11.05
C SER A 377 -17.24 27.08 10.21
N ASN A 378 -16.20 27.62 10.84
CA ASN A 378 -15.01 28.15 10.16
C ASN A 378 -14.27 27.05 9.38
N ILE A 379 -14.01 25.90 10.02
CA ILE A 379 -13.33 24.76 9.38
C ILE A 379 -14.12 24.23 8.19
N ARG A 380 -15.45 24.07 8.33
CA ARG A 380 -16.30 23.60 7.22
C ARG A 380 -16.35 24.59 6.06
N ARG A 381 -16.32 25.90 6.35
CA ARG A 381 -16.23 26.94 5.32
C ARG A 381 -14.91 26.86 4.57
N GLU A 382 -13.79 26.74 5.28
CA GLU A 382 -12.46 26.62 4.68
C GLU A 382 -12.36 25.38 3.77
N MET A 383 -12.88 24.23 4.22
CA MET A 383 -12.98 23.03 3.38
C MET A 383 -13.75 23.28 2.07
N LYS A 384 -14.87 24.01 2.16
CA LYS A 384 -15.70 24.34 0.99
C LYS A 384 -15.00 25.30 0.03
N GLU A 385 -14.33 26.32 0.56
CA GLU A 385 -13.56 27.30 -0.21
C GLU A 385 -12.39 26.64 -0.96
N LYS A 386 -11.76 25.63 -0.34
CA LYS A 386 -10.72 24.80 -0.98
C LYS A 386 -11.24 23.70 -1.91
N GLY A 387 -12.57 23.60 -2.09
CA GLY A 387 -13.17 22.56 -2.95
C GLY A 387 -13.00 21.13 -2.43
N MET A 388 -12.73 20.95 -1.13
CA MET A 388 -12.48 19.64 -0.55
C MET A 388 -13.77 18.82 -0.47
N THR A 389 -13.76 17.63 -1.06
CA THR A 389 -14.87 16.68 -0.99
C THR A 389 -14.63 15.65 0.09
N ARG A 390 -15.52 15.59 1.10
CA ARG A 390 -15.53 14.49 2.07
C ARG A 390 -16.06 13.23 1.38
N VAL A 391 -15.27 12.16 1.36
CA VAL A 391 -15.78 10.84 1.02
C VAL A 391 -16.63 10.33 2.19
N PRO A 392 -17.94 10.07 2.01
CA PRO A 392 -18.76 9.50 3.07
C PRO A 392 -18.24 8.11 3.42
N GLY A 393 -18.18 7.79 4.71
CA GLY A 393 -17.81 6.44 5.13
C GLY A 393 -18.84 5.44 4.61
N CYS A 394 -18.37 4.35 4.02
CA CYS A 394 -19.22 3.27 3.55
C CYS A 394 -18.73 1.94 4.11
N SER A 395 -19.67 1.05 4.41
CA SER A 395 -19.41 -0.35 4.71
C SER A 395 -20.35 -1.19 3.87
N TRP A 396 -19.99 -2.45 3.64
CA TRP A 396 -20.87 -3.39 2.95
C TRP A 396 -20.70 -4.78 3.53
N ILE A 397 -21.76 -5.58 3.43
CA ILE A 397 -21.77 -6.98 3.82
C ILE A 397 -22.42 -7.81 2.72
N GLU A 398 -21.87 -8.99 2.46
CA GLU A 398 -22.46 -9.95 1.54
C GLU A 398 -23.23 -11.02 2.33
N ILE A 399 -24.55 -11.09 2.14
CA ILE A 399 -25.41 -12.10 2.76
C ILE A 399 -26.09 -12.89 1.64
N LYS A 400 -25.86 -14.21 1.60
CA LYS A 400 -26.43 -15.12 0.57
C LYS A 400 -26.21 -14.60 -0.86
N SER A 401 -24.98 -14.16 -1.16
CA SER A 401 -24.58 -13.61 -2.46
C SER A 401 -25.27 -12.31 -2.88
N LYS A 402 -25.91 -11.60 -1.94
CA LYS A 402 -26.41 -10.25 -2.12
C LYS A 402 -25.53 -9.28 -1.33
N VAL A 403 -25.03 -8.25 -1.98
CA VAL A 403 -24.25 -7.19 -1.32
C VAL A 403 -25.21 -6.14 -0.78
N HIS A 404 -25.06 -5.84 0.51
CA HIS A 404 -25.81 -4.82 1.24
C HIS A 404 -24.83 -3.71 1.60
N VAL A 405 -25.03 -2.52 1.03
CA VAL A 405 -24.16 -1.35 1.23
C VAL A 405 -24.81 -0.39 2.22
N PHE A 406 -24.02 0.12 3.16
CA PHE A 406 -24.39 1.09 4.17
C PHE A 406 -23.48 2.30 4.05
N VAL A 407 -24.06 3.46 3.75
CA VAL A 407 -23.33 4.73 3.66
C VAL A 407 -23.68 5.58 4.87
N THR A 408 -22.70 6.32 5.40
CA THR A 408 -22.89 7.14 6.62
C THR A 408 -24.03 8.14 6.41
N GLY A 409 -25.10 8.01 7.20
CA GLY A 409 -26.28 8.88 7.13
C GLY A 409 -27.32 8.46 6.09
N ASP A 410 -27.09 7.39 5.33
CA ASP A 410 -28.07 6.84 4.40
C ASP A 410 -29.10 5.96 5.12
N ARG A 411 -30.37 6.06 4.73
CA ARG A 411 -31.47 5.20 5.18
C ARG A 411 -32.11 4.36 4.06
N ASN A 412 -31.51 4.28 2.89
CA ASN A 412 -32.07 3.64 1.69
C ASN A 412 -32.13 2.10 1.73
N HIS A 413 -31.65 1.45 2.79
CA HIS A 413 -31.66 0.00 2.88
C HIS A 413 -33.09 -0.55 3.03
N HIS A 414 -33.50 -1.52 2.21
CA HIS A 414 -34.85 -2.11 2.23
C HIS A 414 -35.30 -2.70 3.59
N MET A 415 -34.36 -3.14 4.44
CA MET A 415 -34.63 -3.62 5.81
C MET A 415 -34.22 -2.59 6.88
N ASN A 416 -34.25 -1.29 6.58
CA ASN A 416 -33.77 -0.24 7.49
C ASN A 416 -34.39 -0.37 8.89
N ASP A 417 -35.72 -0.37 8.95
CA ASP A 417 -36.45 -0.34 10.22
C ASP A 417 -36.12 -1.56 11.11
N GLU A 418 -36.02 -2.75 10.52
CA GLU A 418 -35.63 -3.98 11.22
C GLU A 418 -34.19 -3.92 11.74
N ILE A 419 -33.26 -3.43 10.91
CA ILE A 419 -31.84 -3.31 11.29
C ILE A 419 -31.70 -2.34 12.47
N TYR A 420 -32.34 -1.17 12.40
CA TYR A 420 -32.27 -0.19 13.49
C TYR A 420 -32.98 -0.67 14.76
N ALA A 421 -34.09 -1.41 14.66
CA ALA A 421 -34.73 -2.02 15.82
C ALA A 421 -33.79 -3.05 16.52
N ILE A 422 -33.08 -3.86 15.75
CA ILE A 422 -32.08 -4.80 16.28
C ILE A 422 -30.89 -4.05 16.90
N ILE A 423 -30.40 -2.99 16.25
CA ILE A 423 -29.30 -2.17 16.77
C ILE A 423 -29.70 -1.53 18.10
N GLU A 424 -30.89 -0.94 18.20
CA GLU A 424 -31.41 -0.38 19.46
C GLU A 424 -31.50 -1.46 20.55
N PHE A 425 -32.02 -2.64 20.22
CA PHE A 425 -32.06 -3.77 21.15
C PHE A 425 -30.65 -4.16 21.64
N ILE A 426 -29.67 -4.25 20.75
CA ILE A 426 -28.27 -4.56 21.09
C ILE A 426 -27.67 -3.47 21.98
N TYR A 427 -27.89 -2.18 21.67
CA TYR A 427 -27.40 -1.07 22.48
C TYR A 427 -27.96 -1.13 23.90
N ILE A 428 -29.27 -1.31 24.04
CA ILE A 428 -29.94 -1.46 25.34
C ILE A 428 -29.35 -2.65 26.11
N SER A 429 -29.12 -3.77 25.43
CA SER A 429 -28.56 -4.99 26.03
C SER A 429 -27.11 -4.81 26.51
N LEU A 430 -26.30 -4.07 25.75
CA LEU A 430 -24.90 -3.77 26.09
C LEU A 430 -24.79 -2.79 27.27
N ASP A 431 -25.64 -1.75 27.32
CA ASP A 431 -25.70 -0.82 28.45
C ASP A 431 -26.11 -1.53 29.74
N LEU A 432 -27.07 -2.46 29.67
CA LEU A 432 -27.47 -3.28 30.82
C LEU A 432 -26.35 -4.20 31.32
N SER A 433 -25.46 -4.68 30.43
CA SER A 433 -24.30 -5.50 30.82
C SER A 433 -23.14 -4.72 31.45
N ALA A 434 -23.16 -3.38 31.36
CA ALA A 434 -22.19 -2.51 32.03
C ALA A 434 -22.65 -2.07 33.44
N ILE A 435 -23.92 -2.32 33.78
CA ILE A 435 -24.56 -1.94 35.06
C ILE A 435 -24.71 -3.15 36.01
N LEU A 436 -24.65 -4.38 35.49
CA LEU A 436 -24.58 -5.64 36.26
C LEU A 436 -23.14 -6.10 36.40
#